data_AF-A0A0X3P717-F1
#
_entry.id   AF-A0A0X3P717-F1
#
_cell.length_a   1.000
_cell.length_b   1.000
_cell.length_c   1.000
_cell.angle_alpha   90.00
_cell.angle_beta   90.00
_cell.angle_gamma   90.00
#
_symmetry.space_group_name_H-M   'P 1'
#
loop_
_entity.id
_entity.type
_entity.pdbx_description
1 polymer ?
#
loop_
_entity_poly.entity_id
_entity_poly.type
_entity_poly.pdbx_seq_one_letter_code
_entity_poly.pdbx_strand_id
1 'polypeptide(L)'
;MKMLPLRVMGRLLRIQNLRSFSTINHNSEGTTLKCLSDAIKRNDLMAVEKIVYEQDPYEVRRVKMPTYTTEEEPNLIASSAPTRLIGCLCEPEANAINWMEISKGPPTKCFCGHWFKLVDFEEYLANLTY
;
A
#
# COMPACT_ATOMS: atom_id res chain seq x y z
N MET A 1 -48.80 -5.81 -62.98
CA MET A 1 -49.07 -7.20 -62.55
C MET A 1 -48.35 -7.45 -61.24
N LYS A 2 -49.06 -7.99 -60.26
CA LYS A 2 -48.63 -8.15 -58.85
C LYS A 2 -47.63 -9.30 -58.72
N MET A 3 -46.56 -9.11 -57.95
CA MET A 3 -45.74 -10.21 -57.41
C MET A 3 -45.57 -10.05 -55.91
N LEU A 4 -46.03 -11.06 -55.18
CA LEU A 4 -45.72 -11.53 -53.82
C LEU A 4 -46.67 -12.73 -53.58
N PRO A 5 -46.39 -13.71 -52.71
CA PRO A 5 -45.28 -13.85 -51.76
C PRO A 5 -44.66 -15.28 -51.73
N LEU A 6 -43.51 -15.47 -51.05
CA LEU A 6 -43.22 -16.74 -50.37
C LEU A 6 -42.51 -16.46 -49.03
N ARG A 7 -43.18 -16.82 -47.94
CA ARG A 7 -42.78 -16.61 -46.55
C ARG A 7 -42.10 -17.90 -46.09
N VAL A 8 -40.78 -17.91 -45.94
CA VAL A 8 -40.05 -19.05 -45.37
C VAL A 8 -39.81 -18.78 -43.88
N MET A 9 -40.38 -19.64 -43.05
CA MET A 9 -40.17 -19.72 -41.60
C MET A 9 -38.74 -20.20 -41.31
N GLY A 10 -37.90 -19.34 -40.71
CA GLY A 10 -36.66 -19.74 -40.05
C GLY A 10 -36.79 -19.54 -38.54
N ARG A 11 -37.00 -20.63 -37.79
CA ARG A 11 -36.92 -20.64 -36.32
C ARG A 11 -35.45 -20.61 -35.88
N LEU A 12 -35.19 -19.73 -34.91
CA LEU A 12 -34.28 -19.87 -33.76
C LEU A 12 -32.85 -20.41 -33.99
N LEU A 13 -31.86 -19.60 -33.63
CA LEU A 13 -30.91 -19.92 -32.54
C LEU A 13 -30.45 -18.60 -31.89
N ARG A 14 -31.07 -18.24 -30.75
CA ARG A 14 -30.58 -17.15 -29.89
C ARG A 14 -29.40 -17.72 -29.10
N ILE A 15 -28.19 -17.36 -29.50
CA ILE A 15 -26.95 -17.81 -28.86
C ILE A 15 -26.91 -17.27 -27.42
N GLN A 16 -27.17 -18.20 -26.51
CA GLN A 16 -26.59 -18.47 -25.20
C GLN A 16 -25.88 -17.34 -24.43
N ASN A 17 -26.37 -17.16 -23.20
CA ASN A 17 -25.62 -16.87 -21.97
C ASN A 17 -24.80 -15.57 -21.93
N LEU A 18 -25.51 -14.45 -21.85
CA LEU A 18 -25.05 -13.37 -20.98
C LEU A 18 -25.23 -13.85 -19.54
N ARG A 19 -24.16 -14.38 -18.94
CA ARG A 19 -24.07 -14.52 -17.49
C ARG A 19 -24.40 -13.14 -16.94
N SER A 20 -25.49 -13.04 -16.21
CA SER A 20 -25.79 -11.90 -15.38
C SER A 20 -24.55 -11.61 -14.55
N PHE A 21 -23.85 -10.52 -14.87
CA PHE A 21 -22.92 -9.91 -13.92
C PHE A 21 -23.79 -9.56 -12.71
N SER A 22 -23.76 -10.41 -11.68
CA SER A 22 -24.23 -9.99 -10.39
C SER A 22 -23.37 -8.80 -10.00
N THR A 23 -23.95 -7.61 -10.03
CA THR A 23 -23.44 -6.47 -9.28
C THR A 23 -23.36 -6.92 -7.84
N ILE A 24 -22.17 -7.36 -7.42
CA ILE A 24 -21.87 -7.51 -6.01
C ILE A 24 -21.92 -6.08 -5.48
N ASN A 25 -23.04 -5.75 -4.84
CA ASN A 25 -23.12 -4.59 -3.96
C ASN A 25 -22.17 -4.87 -2.79
N HIS A 26 -20.89 -4.57 -2.97
CA HIS A 26 -20.01 -4.33 -1.85
C HIS A 26 -20.51 -3.03 -1.21
N ASN A 27 -21.45 -3.16 -0.27
CA ASN A 27 -21.47 -2.25 0.87
C ASN A 27 -20.14 -2.49 1.58
N SER A 28 -19.07 -1.84 1.12
CA SER A 28 -17.83 -1.74 1.86
C SER A 28 -18.10 -0.72 2.95
N GLU A 29 -18.82 -1.13 3.99
CA GLU A 29 -18.65 -0.50 5.29
C GLU A 29 -17.15 -0.43 5.53
N GLY A 30 -16.64 0.79 5.71
CA GLY A 30 -15.23 1.16 5.71
C GLY A 30 -14.44 0.42 6.78
N THR A 31 -14.18 -0.85 6.53
CA THR A 31 -13.47 -1.72 7.44
C THR A 31 -12.01 -1.36 7.24
N THR A 32 -11.51 -0.48 8.10
CA THR A 32 -10.09 -0.08 8.16
C THR A 32 -9.23 -1.33 7.97
N LEU A 33 -8.52 -1.41 6.84
CA LEU A 33 -7.64 -2.52 6.51
C LEU A 33 -6.41 -2.44 7.42
N LYS A 34 -6.50 -3.06 8.60
CA LYS A 34 -5.48 -2.92 9.66
C LYS A 34 -4.26 -3.84 9.49
N CYS A 35 -4.40 -5.04 8.91
CA CYS A 35 -3.31 -6.00 8.86
C CYS A 35 -3.36 -6.94 7.65
N LEU A 36 -2.19 -7.17 7.04
CA LEU A 36 -2.01 -8.07 5.90
C LEU A 36 -2.45 -9.50 6.22
N SER A 37 -2.20 -10.01 7.43
CA SER A 37 -2.55 -11.39 7.78
C SER A 37 -4.04 -11.66 7.70
N ASP A 38 -4.86 -10.67 8.03
CA ASP A 38 -6.32 -10.84 8.05
C ASP A 38 -6.91 -10.76 6.65
N ALA A 39 -6.30 -9.99 5.75
CA ALA A 39 -6.63 -10.01 4.33
C ALA A 39 -6.34 -11.38 3.71
N ILE A 40 -5.17 -11.96 4.02
CA ILE A 40 -4.79 -13.31 3.55
C ILE A 40 -5.74 -14.37 4.10
N LYS A 41 -6.03 -14.37 5.41
CA LYS A 41 -6.97 -15.33 6.04
C LYS A 41 -8.36 -15.28 5.42
N ARG A 42 -8.82 -14.09 5.00
CA ARG A 42 -10.11 -13.89 4.33
C ARG A 42 -10.07 -14.17 2.83
N ASN A 43 -8.90 -14.50 2.28
CA ASN A 43 -8.67 -14.65 0.85
C ASN A 43 -9.10 -13.41 0.03
N ASP A 44 -8.96 -12.22 0.64
CA ASP A 44 -9.29 -10.93 0.01
C ASP A 44 -8.08 -10.40 -0.75
N LEU A 45 -7.95 -10.82 -2.01
CA LEU A 45 -6.81 -10.49 -2.86
C LEU A 45 -6.70 -8.98 -3.14
N MET A 46 -7.83 -8.27 -3.23
CA MET A 46 -7.85 -6.82 -3.46
C MET A 46 -7.29 -6.07 -2.24
N ALA A 47 -7.67 -6.50 -1.04
CA ALA A 47 -7.09 -5.95 0.18
C ALA A 47 -5.60 -6.27 0.32
N VAL A 48 -5.18 -7.49 -0.04
CA VAL A 48 -3.76 -7.87 -0.04
C VAL A 48 -2.96 -6.98 -0.99
N GLU A 49 -3.41 -6.82 -2.23
CA GLU A 49 -2.76 -5.96 -3.22
C GLU A 49 -2.63 -4.53 -2.71
N LYS A 50 -3.73 -3.96 -2.19
CA LYS A 50 -3.74 -2.61 -1.64
C LYS A 50 -2.75 -2.44 -0.48
N ILE A 51 -2.76 -3.36 0.49
CA ILE A 51 -1.86 -3.30 1.65
C ILE A 51 -0.40 -3.41 1.22
N VAL A 52 -0.07 -4.38 0.35
CA VAL A 52 1.30 -4.58 -0.13
C VAL A 52 1.81 -3.36 -0.88
N TYR A 53 0.96 -2.75 -1.71
CA TYR A 53 1.36 -1.61 -2.54
C TYR A 53 1.41 -0.28 -1.76
N GLU A 54 0.40 0.01 -0.93
CA GLU A 54 0.31 1.28 -0.22
C GLU A 54 1.19 1.28 1.03
N GLN A 55 1.05 0.26 1.88
CA GLN A 55 1.70 0.21 3.20
C GLN A 55 3.13 -0.34 3.15
N ASP A 56 3.49 -1.11 2.11
CA ASP A 56 4.81 -1.75 1.92
C ASP A 56 5.37 -2.37 3.22
N PRO A 57 4.66 -3.35 3.82
CA PRO A 57 5.01 -3.91 5.13
C PRO A 57 6.36 -4.66 5.14
N TYR A 58 6.92 -4.94 3.97
CA TYR A 58 8.22 -5.58 3.80
C TYR A 58 9.32 -4.60 3.36
N GLU A 59 9.00 -3.31 3.27
CA GLU A 59 9.92 -2.20 2.99
C GLU A 59 10.83 -2.46 1.79
N VAL A 60 10.23 -2.96 0.71
CA VAL A 60 10.95 -3.27 -0.52
C VAL A 60 11.36 -1.97 -1.21
N ARG A 61 10.59 -0.90 -1.03
CA ARG A 61 10.89 0.42 -1.60
C ARG A 61 11.92 1.15 -0.75
N ARG A 62 12.91 1.75 -1.43
CA ARG A 62 13.82 2.69 -0.77
C ARG A 62 13.07 3.98 -0.44
N VAL A 63 13.07 4.33 0.84
CA VAL A 63 12.54 5.62 1.30
C VAL A 63 13.55 6.72 0.93
N LYS A 64 13.06 7.76 0.25
CA LYS A 64 13.87 8.96 0.00
C LYS A 64 13.78 9.86 1.22
N MET A 65 14.94 10.20 1.78
CA MET A 65 15.03 11.20 2.83
C MET A 65 14.67 12.59 2.26
N PRO A 66 13.87 13.40 2.97
CA PRO A 66 13.61 14.78 2.58
C PRO A 66 14.90 15.61 2.67
N THR A 67 14.92 16.75 1.97
CA THR A 67 16.11 17.63 1.92
C THR A 67 16.53 18.14 3.29
N TYR A 68 15.59 18.29 4.22
CA TYR A 68 15.84 18.78 5.57
C TYR A 68 14.87 18.14 6.56
N THR A 69 15.32 17.96 7.80
CA THR A 69 14.50 17.50 8.94
C THR A 69 14.93 18.22 10.20
N THR A 70 14.00 18.44 11.12
CA THR A 70 14.30 18.96 12.47
C THR A 70 14.01 17.90 13.53
N GLU A 71 14.29 18.23 14.79
CA GLU A 71 13.91 17.36 15.91
C GLU A 71 12.39 17.26 16.04
N GLU A 72 11.66 18.33 15.74
CA GLU A 72 10.20 18.40 15.75
C GLU A 72 9.57 17.69 14.54
N GLU A 73 10.25 17.71 13.40
CA GLU A 73 9.84 17.05 12.15
C GLU A 73 10.89 16.02 11.69
N PRO A 74 11.05 14.89 12.43
CA PRO A 74 12.03 13.87 12.12
C PRO A 74 11.52 12.90 11.04
N ASN A 75 12.44 12.15 10.43
CA ASN A 75 12.09 10.99 9.61
C ASN A 75 11.50 9.88 10.49
N LEU A 76 10.23 9.56 10.30
CA LEU A 76 9.58 8.47 11.02
C LEU A 76 10.03 7.12 10.46
N ILE A 77 10.39 6.21 11.35
CA ILE A 77 10.75 4.84 11.04
C ILE A 77 9.81 3.93 11.80
N ALA A 78 9.05 3.09 11.10
CA ALA A 78 8.14 2.14 11.73
C ALA A 78 8.93 0.98 12.36
N SER A 79 8.54 0.48 13.53
CA SER A 79 9.03 -0.79 14.07
C SER A 79 8.13 -1.31 15.17
N SER A 80 7.87 -2.61 15.19
CA SER A 80 7.23 -3.28 16.33
C SER A 80 8.21 -3.54 17.49
N ALA A 81 9.52 -3.48 17.22
CA ALA A 81 10.57 -3.69 18.22
C ALA A 81 10.92 -2.37 18.95
N PRO A 82 11.44 -2.44 20.18
CA PRO A 82 11.83 -1.25 20.95
C PRO A 82 13.04 -0.51 20.34
N THR A 83 13.85 -1.21 19.55
CA THR A 83 14.99 -0.64 18.82
C THR A 83 14.99 -1.12 17.38
N ARG A 84 15.72 -0.41 16.52
CA ARG A 84 15.89 -0.77 15.11
C ARG A 84 17.22 -0.25 14.57
N LEU A 85 17.94 -1.11 13.86
CA LEU A 85 19.11 -0.71 13.07
C LEU A 85 18.65 -0.01 11.77
N ILE A 86 19.16 1.18 11.52
CA ILE A 86 18.94 1.93 10.28
C ILE A 86 20.28 2.27 9.61
N GLY A 87 20.26 2.41 8.29
CA GLY A 87 21.40 2.87 7.50
C GLY A 87 21.09 4.22 6.84
N CYS A 88 21.81 5.27 7.22
CA CYS A 88 21.69 6.59 6.61
C CYS A 88 22.77 6.76 5.53
N LEU A 89 22.33 6.91 4.27
CA LEU A 89 23.20 7.36 3.18
C LEU A 89 23.19 8.89 3.18
N CYS A 90 24.23 9.48 3.76
CA CYS A 90 24.24 10.91 4.12
C CYS A 90 24.39 11.84 2.92
N GLU A 91 25.04 11.37 1.87
CA GLU A 91 25.22 12.09 0.61
C GLU A 91 24.84 11.14 -0.53
N PRO A 92 24.25 11.63 -1.64
CA PRO A 92 23.76 10.74 -2.70
C PRO A 92 24.85 9.84 -3.31
N GLU A 93 26.08 10.31 -3.35
CA GLU A 93 27.26 9.62 -3.88
C GLU A 93 28.15 8.99 -2.79
N ALA A 94 27.70 8.94 -1.54
CA ALA A 94 28.50 8.36 -0.46
C ALA A 94 28.78 6.87 -0.69
N ASN A 95 30.04 6.47 -0.52
CA ASN A 95 30.48 5.07 -0.58
C ASN A 95 30.36 4.33 0.76
N ALA A 96 29.96 5.03 1.81
CA ALA A 96 29.81 4.50 3.17
C ALA A 96 28.41 4.79 3.70
N ILE A 97 27.81 3.78 4.31
CA ILE A 97 26.53 3.89 5.00
C ILE A 97 26.82 4.14 6.48
N ASN A 98 26.18 5.15 7.06
CA ASN A 98 26.20 5.33 8.50
C ASN A 98 25.12 4.48 9.16
N TRP A 99 25.56 3.44 9.87
CA TRP A 99 24.68 2.54 10.60
C TRP A 99 24.46 3.06 12.01
N MET A 100 23.20 3.17 12.42
CA MET A 100 22.82 3.60 13.76
C MET A 100 21.66 2.76 14.27
N GLU A 101 21.73 2.36 15.53
CA GLU A 101 20.59 1.77 16.23
C GLU A 101 19.79 2.91 16.87
N ILE A 102 18.51 3.01 16.54
CA ILE A 102 17.58 3.97 17.14
C ILE A 102 16.63 3.23 18.07
N SER A 103 16.22 3.90 19.15
CA SER A 103 15.27 3.36 20.13
C SER A 103 13.96 4.14 20.10
N LYS A 104 12.87 3.52 20.57
CA LYS A 104 11.61 4.24 20.81
C LYS A 104 11.84 5.37 21.82
N GLY A 105 11.20 6.51 21.60
CA GLY A 105 11.32 7.70 22.44
C GLY A 105 11.75 8.94 21.65
N PRO A 106 12.68 9.76 22.17
CA PRO A 106 13.14 10.96 21.50
C PRO A 106 13.79 10.67 20.14
N PRO A 107 13.69 11.60 19.16
CA PRO A 107 14.38 11.49 17.90
C PRO A 107 15.90 11.40 18.08
N THR A 108 16.55 10.61 17.22
CA THR A 108 18.00 10.46 17.18
C THR A 108 18.56 11.18 15.95
N LYS A 109 19.63 11.95 16.14
CA LYS A 109 20.29 12.69 15.08
C LYS A 109 21.42 11.89 14.45
N CYS A 110 21.44 11.81 13.12
CA CYS A 110 22.59 11.31 12.35
C CYS A 110 23.68 12.38 12.23
N PHE A 111 24.93 11.98 11.95
CA PHE A 111 26.05 12.92 11.80
C PHE A 111 25.81 13.97 10.69
N CYS A 112 25.06 13.62 9.64
CA CYS A 112 24.71 14.52 8.55
C CYS A 112 23.72 15.62 8.94
N GLY A 113 23.15 15.54 10.14
CA GLY A 113 22.21 16.53 10.66
C GLY A 113 20.74 16.13 10.59
N HIS A 114 20.41 15.05 9.86
CA HIS A 114 19.05 14.55 9.79
C HIS A 114 18.60 13.84 11.06
N TRP A 115 17.31 13.94 11.35
CA TRP A 115 16.68 13.38 12.54
C TRP A 115 15.81 12.19 12.17
N PHE A 116 15.78 11.19 13.05
CA PHE A 116 15.03 9.95 12.88
C PHE A 116 14.29 9.61 14.16
N LYS A 117 13.02 9.19 14.07
CA LYS A 117 12.22 8.79 15.22
C LYS A 117 11.64 7.41 14.98
N LEU A 118 11.87 6.50 15.93
CA LEU A 118 11.28 5.17 15.90
C LEU A 118 9.84 5.24 16.44
N VAL A 119 8.87 4.82 15.62
CA VAL A 119 7.44 4.86 15.94
C VAL A 119 6.78 3.52 15.66
N ASP A 120 5.59 3.31 16.22
CA ASP A 120 4.77 2.15 15.90
C ASP A 120 4.16 2.24 14.50
N PHE A 121 3.79 1.10 13.92
CA PHE A 121 3.24 1.05 12.55
C PHE A 121 1.95 1.86 12.43
N GLU A 122 1.11 1.88 13.47
CA GLU A 122 -0.12 2.67 13.51
C GLU A 122 0.17 4.17 13.40
N GLU A 123 1.17 4.67 14.14
CA GLU A 123 1.61 6.07 14.06
C GLU A 123 2.23 6.38 12.70
N TYR A 124 3.08 5.49 12.18
CA TYR A 124 3.69 5.66 10.86
C TYR A 124 2.64 5.78 9.74
N LEU A 125 1.67 4.86 9.70
CA LEU A 125 0.62 4.84 8.69
C LEU A 125 -0.31 6.05 8.78
N ALA A 126 -0.61 6.54 9.98
CA ALA A 126 -1.42 7.75 10.18
C ALA A 126 -0.75 9.02 9.60
N ASN A 127 0.58 9.03 9.47
CA ASN A 127 1.34 10.14 8.91
C ASN A 127 1.58 10.04 7.38
N LEU A 128 1.15 8.95 6.73
CA LEU A 128 1.25 8.80 5.27
C LEU A 128 0.05 9.37 4.51
N THR A 129 -1.07 9.61 5.20
CA THR A 129 -2.30 10.14 4.60
C THR A 129 -2.30 11.66 4.64
N TYR A 130 -1.85 12.30 3.57
CA TYR A 130 -2.12 13.71 3.26
C TYR A 130 -3.26 13.82 2.25
#